data_AF-A0A0A1WTT0-F1
#
_entry.id   AF-A0A0A1WTT0-F1
#
_cell.length_a   1.000
_cell.length_b   1.000
_cell.length_c   1.000
_cell.angle_alpha   90.00
_cell.angle_beta   90.00
_cell.angle_gamma   90.00
#
_symmetry.space_group_name_H-M   'P 1'
#
loop_
_entity.id
_entity.type
_entity.pdbx_description
1 polymer ?
#
loop_
_entity_poly.entity_id
_entity_poly.type
_entity_poly.pdbx_seq_one_letter_code
_entity_poly.pdbx_strand_id
1 'polypeptide(L)'
;MSRRQRVVVVVDEDVRGGDPEEFRNILDLSMSIPSPALKGFKSAIYAKWATHAHTQPLRFDCVGTTRNAFVRAEYAMLMDELFLNRSSCCLLQFFPLRECQISFLCNLLVSEVDKRMMVLQAKLLRIKVEYFDLRKYDVINFLGSNHPRSTTKNQRNSRPHNLFGNTLDLLRWLQTRYLQLFGKGQGTENLDLEFTFSDSQTRVHTVRLSIMHVFLCHMDSDTKTCLRNCFENIRSAKRGRKSIMLTDCLREILGPKANWFTWFVFHVPIAKGRGIIIDDQLNLASSAYAGINAKESSDVRAPDDFDLSSLLSFLNVSNDSQLTVNSQLGASVLN
;
A
#
# COMPACT_ATOMS: atom_id res chain seq x y z
N MET A 1 0.79 -21.42 10.27
CA MET A 1 1.10 -20.69 9.02
C MET A 1 0.53 -19.28 9.15
N SER A 2 1.34 -18.24 8.98
CA SER A 2 0.88 -16.84 9.05
C SER A 2 -0.08 -16.55 7.88
N ARG A 3 -1.19 -15.86 8.15
CA ARG A 3 -2.16 -15.44 7.13
C ARG A 3 -1.48 -14.38 6.25
N ARG A 4 -1.36 -14.63 4.94
CA ARG A 4 -0.64 -13.75 4.00
C ARG A 4 -1.24 -12.35 3.83
N GLN A 5 -2.54 -12.22 4.09
CA GLN A 5 -3.29 -10.98 3.91
C GLN A 5 -3.98 -10.63 5.23
N ARG A 6 -3.87 -9.38 5.66
CA ARG A 6 -4.44 -8.90 6.94
C ARG A 6 -5.23 -7.61 6.71
N VAL A 7 -6.36 -7.48 7.41
CA VAL A 7 -7.20 -6.26 7.40
C VAL A 7 -7.17 -5.62 8.77
N VAL A 8 -6.60 -4.42 8.81
CA VAL A 8 -6.45 -3.57 9.99
C VAL A 8 -7.36 -2.35 9.82
N VAL A 9 -8.16 -2.05 10.83
CA VAL A 9 -8.96 -0.82 10.88
C VAL A 9 -8.37 0.10 11.94
N VAL A 10 -7.87 1.24 11.48
CA VAL A 10 -7.34 2.30 12.33
C VAL A 10 -8.42 3.35 12.51
N VAL A 11 -8.76 3.62 13.76
CA VAL A 11 -9.77 4.59 14.12
C VAL A 11 -9.06 5.88 14.49
N ASP A 12 -9.20 6.90 13.63
CA ASP A 12 -8.58 8.20 13.80
C ASP A 12 -9.50 9.12 14.61
N GLU A 13 -9.06 9.43 15.82
CA GLU A 13 -9.71 10.41 16.68
C GLU A 13 -9.51 11.81 16.08
N ASP A 14 -10.52 12.38 15.41
CA ASP A 14 -10.50 13.80 15.08
C ASP A 14 -10.58 14.55 16.42
N VAL A 15 -9.63 15.47 16.67
CA VAL A 15 -9.48 16.24 17.92
C VAL A 15 -10.70 17.16 18.19
N ARG A 16 -11.75 17.07 17.36
CA ARG A 16 -12.98 17.85 17.38
C ARG A 16 -14.21 17.05 17.82
N GLY A 17 -14.08 16.27 18.90
CA GLY A 17 -15.20 15.92 19.79
C GLY A 17 -16.11 14.76 19.37
N GLY A 18 -15.56 13.73 18.72
CA GLY A 18 -16.20 12.42 18.65
C GLY A 18 -15.91 11.62 19.92
N ASP A 19 -16.90 10.92 20.48
CA ASP A 19 -16.72 10.03 21.64
C ASP A 19 -16.17 8.67 21.16
N PRO A 20 -14.94 8.28 21.54
CA PRO A 20 -14.34 7.01 21.13
C PRO A 20 -15.12 5.79 21.64
N GLU A 21 -15.76 5.88 22.81
CA GLU A 21 -16.50 4.76 23.41
C GLU A 21 -17.79 4.42 22.62
N GLU A 22 -18.39 5.39 21.94
CA GLU A 22 -19.56 5.13 21.07
C GLU A 22 -19.18 4.31 19.82
N PHE A 23 -17.99 4.54 19.26
CA PHE A 23 -17.52 3.84 18.06
C PHE A 23 -17.09 2.39 18.35
N ARG A 24 -16.59 2.14 19.57
CA ARG A 24 -16.26 0.79 20.05
C ARG A 24 -17.44 -0.16 20.13
N ASN A 25 -18.67 0.35 20.24
CA ASN A 25 -19.88 -0.50 20.29
C ASN A 25 -20.31 -0.99 18.90
N ILE A 26 -19.82 -0.38 17.82
CA ILE A 26 -20.18 -0.68 16.43
C ILE A 26 -19.24 -1.75 15.84
N LEU A 27 -17.96 -1.65 16.16
CA LEU A 27 -16.96 -2.65 15.84
C LEU A 27 -16.96 -3.66 16.99
N ASP A 28 -17.23 -4.93 16.74
CA ASP A 28 -17.16 -5.98 17.77
C ASP A 28 -15.69 -6.14 18.17
N LEU A 29 -15.21 -5.24 19.02
CA LEU A 29 -13.94 -5.30 19.72
C LEU A 29 -14.07 -6.40 20.77
N SER A 30 -14.20 -7.65 20.31
CA SER A 30 -14.11 -8.82 21.17
C SER A 30 -12.63 -9.02 21.56
N MET A 31 -12.11 -8.10 22.36
CA MET A 31 -10.96 -8.25 23.22
C MET A 31 -11.45 -7.85 24.61
N SER A 32 -12.03 -8.83 25.27
CA SER A 32 -12.62 -8.76 26.61
C SER A 32 -11.67 -8.12 27.63
N ILE A 33 -12.07 -6.96 28.17
CA ILE A 33 -11.76 -6.58 29.56
C ILE A 33 -13.10 -6.20 30.20
N PRO A 34 -13.65 -7.01 31.13
CA PRO A 34 -14.88 -6.65 31.81
C PRO A 34 -14.56 -5.55 32.83
N SER A 35 -14.86 -4.29 32.50
CA SER A 35 -14.91 -3.22 33.50
C SER A 35 -16.37 -3.00 33.92
N PRO A 36 -16.73 -3.21 35.21
CA PRO A 36 -18.12 -3.11 35.67
C PRO A 36 -18.64 -1.67 35.84
N ALA A 37 -17.87 -0.67 35.42
CA ALA A 37 -18.19 0.74 35.69
C ALA A 37 -18.39 1.51 34.39
N LEU A 38 -19.55 1.37 33.73
CA LEU A 38 -20.06 2.35 32.74
C LEU A 38 -21.57 2.11 32.52
N LYS A 39 -22.35 2.21 33.60
CA LYS A 39 -23.78 2.48 33.49
C LYS A 39 -23.99 3.97 33.27
N GLY A 40 -24.32 4.32 32.04
CA GLY A 40 -25.11 5.51 31.72
C GLY A 40 -24.31 6.77 31.43
N PHE A 41 -23.88 6.94 30.18
CA PHE A 41 -23.91 8.24 29.50
C PHE A 41 -24.29 8.03 28.03
N LYS A 42 -25.04 8.97 27.48
CA LYS A 42 -25.93 8.83 26.32
C LYS A 42 -25.17 8.61 24.99
N SER A 43 -24.98 7.34 24.65
CA SER A 43 -24.66 6.82 23.33
C SER A 43 -25.91 6.77 22.45
N ALA A 44 -26.12 7.75 21.57
CA ALA A 44 -27.34 7.76 20.74
C ALA A 44 -27.18 8.29 19.30
N ILE A 45 -26.12 9.06 19.00
CA ILE A 45 -26.04 9.73 17.70
C ILE A 45 -25.18 8.93 16.70
N TYR A 46 -24.01 8.40 17.11
CA TYR A 46 -23.21 7.53 16.23
C TYR A 46 -23.74 6.10 16.14
N ALA A 47 -24.19 5.55 17.28
CA ALA A 47 -24.81 4.24 17.32
C ALA A 47 -25.95 4.14 16.29
N LYS A 48 -26.78 5.18 16.14
CA LYS A 48 -27.86 5.20 15.15
C LYS A 48 -27.37 5.11 13.69
N TRP A 49 -26.32 5.84 13.31
CA TRP A 49 -25.88 5.89 11.91
C TRP A 49 -25.21 4.59 11.46
N ALA A 50 -24.37 3.99 12.30
CA ALA A 50 -23.78 2.70 11.96
C ALA A 50 -24.78 1.53 12.07
N THR A 51 -25.77 1.60 12.97
CA THR A 51 -26.84 0.58 13.05
C THR A 51 -27.78 0.58 11.85
N HIS A 52 -27.87 1.68 11.07
CA HIS A 52 -28.73 1.72 9.89
C HIS A 52 -28.14 0.99 8.68
N ALA A 53 -26.81 0.81 8.60
CA ALA A 53 -26.14 0.16 7.46
C ALA A 53 -25.71 -1.29 7.75
N HIS A 54 -25.38 -1.62 9.00
CA HIS A 54 -24.88 -2.95 9.37
C HIS A 54 -25.71 -3.55 10.50
N THR A 55 -26.53 -4.57 10.18
CA THR A 55 -27.34 -5.33 11.16
C THR A 55 -26.53 -6.36 11.94
N GLN A 56 -25.27 -6.58 11.56
CA GLN A 56 -24.33 -7.48 12.23
C GLN A 56 -23.03 -6.75 12.57
N PRO A 57 -22.33 -7.16 13.64
CA PRO A 57 -21.06 -6.53 14.01
C PRO A 57 -19.97 -6.84 12.98
N LEU A 58 -19.20 -5.82 12.60
CA LEU A 58 -18.07 -5.97 11.69
C LEU A 58 -16.86 -6.59 12.43
N ARG A 59 -16.13 -7.50 11.76
CA ARG A 59 -14.94 -8.18 12.29
C ARG A 59 -13.76 -8.02 11.36
N PHE A 60 -12.59 -7.72 11.94
CA PHE A 60 -11.33 -7.50 11.23
C PHE A 60 -10.17 -8.17 11.99
N ASP A 61 -8.99 -8.31 11.37
CA ASP A 61 -7.82 -8.91 12.02
C ASP A 61 -7.29 -8.05 13.17
N CYS A 62 -7.42 -6.72 13.06
CA CYS A 62 -7.02 -5.76 14.08
C CYS A 62 -7.87 -4.49 13.98
N VAL A 63 -8.32 -3.97 15.12
CA VAL A 63 -9.10 -2.72 15.21
C VAL A 63 -8.61 -1.90 16.39
N GLY A 64 -8.21 -0.66 16.16
CA GLY A 64 -7.76 0.24 17.23
C GLY A 64 -7.33 1.60 16.71
N THR A 65 -6.73 2.42 17.55
CA THR A 65 -6.13 3.71 17.17
C THR A 65 -4.63 3.55 16.94
N THR A 66 -4.00 4.51 16.27
CA THR A 66 -2.53 4.54 16.10
C THR A 66 -1.75 4.57 17.43
N ARG A 67 -2.41 4.97 18.53
CA ARG A 67 -1.86 4.96 19.88
C ARG A 67 -1.83 3.57 20.51
N ASN A 68 -2.64 2.62 20.04
CA ASN A 68 -2.65 1.27 20.56
C ASN A 68 -1.36 0.51 20.17
N ALA A 69 -0.74 -0.17 21.14
CA ALA A 69 0.48 -0.93 20.91
C ALA A 69 0.28 -2.10 19.93
N PHE A 70 -0.88 -2.74 19.95
CA PHE A 70 -1.21 -3.85 19.04
C PHE A 70 -1.39 -3.38 17.59
N VAL A 71 -1.86 -2.15 17.34
CA VAL A 71 -1.90 -1.58 15.98
C VAL A 71 -0.48 -1.32 15.48
N ARG A 72 0.40 -0.78 16.34
CA ARG A 72 1.82 -0.62 15.99
C ARG A 72 2.52 -1.96 15.74
N ALA A 73 2.11 -3.01 16.45
CA ALA A 73 2.63 -4.36 16.25
C ALA A 73 2.33 -4.91 14.85
N GLU A 74 1.22 -4.51 14.21
CA GLU A 74 0.93 -4.90 12.81
C GLU A 74 2.00 -4.42 11.83
N TYR A 75 2.42 -3.15 11.95
CA TYR A 75 3.50 -2.62 11.12
C TYR A 75 4.84 -3.27 11.45
N ALA A 76 5.09 -3.56 12.72
CA ALA A 76 6.29 -4.30 13.12
C ALA A 76 6.29 -5.70 12.48
N MET A 77 5.17 -6.44 12.53
CA MET A 77 5.00 -7.75 11.90
C MET A 77 5.22 -7.71 10.39
N LEU A 78 4.72 -6.68 9.70
CA LEU A 78 5.02 -6.47 8.28
C LEU A 78 6.53 -6.36 8.04
N MET A 79 7.25 -5.66 8.92
CA MET A 79 8.72 -5.52 8.82
C MET A 79 9.47 -6.81 9.18
N ASP A 80 8.93 -7.66 10.06
CA ASP A 80 9.42 -9.03 10.27
C ASP A 80 9.28 -9.85 8.98
N GLU A 81 8.10 -9.88 8.37
CA GLU A 81 7.88 -10.62 7.12
C GLU A 81 8.83 -10.16 6.02
N LEU A 82 9.06 -8.84 5.93
CA LEU A 82 9.97 -8.25 4.96
C LEU A 82 11.44 -8.65 5.17
N PHE A 83 11.99 -8.47 6.37
CA PHE A 83 13.43 -8.62 6.60
C PHE A 83 13.83 -9.97 7.19
N LEU A 84 13.06 -10.50 8.13
CA LEU A 84 13.34 -11.79 8.76
C LEU A 84 12.96 -12.93 7.82
N ASN A 85 11.75 -12.88 7.26
CA ASN A 85 11.25 -13.91 6.35
C ASN A 85 11.57 -13.64 4.88
N ARG A 86 12.23 -12.50 4.58
CA ARG A 86 12.75 -12.13 3.25
C ARG A 86 11.68 -12.17 2.16
N SER A 87 10.45 -11.79 2.52
CA SER A 87 9.29 -11.85 1.64
C SER A 87 8.90 -10.47 1.14
N SER A 88 8.46 -10.38 -0.12
CA SER A 88 7.94 -9.13 -0.64
C SER A 88 6.63 -8.77 0.06
N CYS A 89 6.51 -7.51 0.49
CA CYS A 89 5.38 -7.03 1.27
C CYS A 89 4.70 -5.85 0.60
N CYS A 90 3.38 -5.75 0.74
CA CYS A 90 2.60 -4.60 0.33
C CYS A 90 1.83 -4.02 1.53
N LEU A 91 1.92 -2.72 1.70
CA LEU A 91 1.14 -1.98 2.67
C LEU A 91 0.17 -1.05 1.93
N LEU A 92 -1.12 -1.34 1.99
CA LEU A 92 -2.17 -0.52 1.41
C LEU A 92 -2.91 0.23 2.49
N GLN A 93 -2.80 1.55 2.49
CA GLN A 93 -3.46 2.42 3.46
C GLN A 93 -4.55 3.24 2.77
N PHE A 94 -5.77 3.12 3.26
CA PHE A 94 -6.94 3.86 2.77
C PHE A 94 -7.22 5.01 3.72
N PHE A 95 -7.00 6.22 3.26
CA PHE A 95 -7.23 7.45 4.01
C PHE A 95 -8.51 8.15 3.52
N PRO A 96 -9.28 8.76 4.43
CA PRO A 96 -10.47 9.52 4.04
C PRO A 96 -10.10 10.79 3.27
N LEU A 97 -8.99 11.43 3.66
CA LEU A 97 -8.48 12.69 3.10
C LEU A 97 -7.02 12.51 2.68
N ARG A 98 -6.57 13.37 1.77
CA ARG A 98 -5.17 13.40 1.34
C ARG A 98 -4.31 14.20 2.31
N GLU A 99 -3.62 13.48 3.18
CA GLU A 99 -2.69 14.04 4.15
C GLU A 99 -1.31 13.38 4.01
N CYS A 100 -0.25 14.18 4.15
CA CYS A 100 1.11 13.69 4.00
C CYS A 100 1.53 12.84 5.21
N GLN A 101 1.80 11.56 4.98
CA GLN A 101 2.15 10.59 6.03
C GLN A 101 3.66 10.57 6.32
N ILE A 102 4.32 11.74 6.29
CA ILE A 102 5.78 11.83 6.41
C ILE A 102 6.31 11.24 7.72
N SER A 103 5.67 11.53 8.86
CA SER A 103 6.09 11.00 10.16
C SER A 103 5.98 9.49 10.21
N PHE A 104 4.92 8.93 9.62
CA PHE A 104 4.73 7.49 9.50
C PHE A 104 5.83 6.85 8.62
N LEU A 105 6.09 7.44 7.44
CA LEU A 105 7.12 6.94 6.52
C LEU A 105 8.52 7.00 7.13
N CYS A 106 8.86 8.09 7.82
CA CYS A 106 10.14 8.19 8.55
C CYS A 106 10.26 7.07 9.60
N ASN A 107 9.22 6.83 10.40
CA ASN A 107 9.26 5.79 11.42
C ASN A 107 9.39 4.39 10.78
N LEU A 108 8.62 4.10 9.74
CA LEU A 108 8.62 2.77 9.10
C LEU A 108 9.90 2.50 8.30
N LEU A 109 10.33 3.45 7.47
CA LEU A 109 11.40 3.26 6.49
C LEU A 109 12.80 3.58 7.02
N VAL A 110 12.89 4.28 8.15
CA VAL A 110 14.17 4.65 8.79
C VAL A 110 14.28 3.92 10.12
N SER A 111 13.46 4.28 11.11
CA SER A 111 13.60 3.78 12.47
C SER A 111 13.37 2.27 12.59
N GLU A 112 12.30 1.73 12.00
CA GLU A 112 12.05 0.29 12.02
C GLU A 112 13.06 -0.48 11.16
N VAL A 113 13.50 0.06 10.01
CA VAL A 113 14.57 -0.56 9.21
C VAL A 113 15.87 -0.66 10.02
N ASP A 114 16.34 0.43 10.63
CA ASP A 114 17.56 0.45 11.43
C ASP A 114 17.49 -0.53 12.60
N LYS A 115 16.35 -0.55 13.30
CA LYS A 115 16.08 -1.49 14.39
C LYS A 115 16.17 -2.94 13.91
N ARG A 116 15.62 -3.27 12.73
CA ARG A 116 15.70 -4.63 12.17
C ARG A 116 17.10 -5.01 11.73
N MET A 117 17.82 -4.09 11.07
CA MET A 117 19.22 -4.33 10.71
C MET A 117 20.07 -4.62 11.95
N MET A 118 19.87 -3.86 13.03
CA MET A 118 20.54 -4.07 14.31
C MET A 118 20.21 -5.44 14.94
N VAL A 119 18.92 -5.79 15.04
CA VAL A 119 18.46 -7.07 15.62
C VAL A 119 18.97 -8.27 14.82
N LEU A 120 18.96 -8.18 13.50
CA LEU A 120 19.43 -9.24 12.60
C LEU A 120 20.96 -9.29 12.49
N GLN A 121 21.68 -8.34 13.08
CA GLN A 121 23.12 -8.12 12.87
C GLN A 121 23.46 -8.04 11.37
N ALA A 122 22.55 -7.43 10.60
CA ALA A 122 22.65 -7.27 9.16
C ALA A 122 23.17 -5.88 8.81
N LYS A 123 23.80 -5.77 7.65
CA LYS A 123 24.27 -4.49 7.10
C LYS A 123 23.45 -4.12 5.89
N LEU A 124 22.74 -3.00 5.97
CA LEU A 124 22.08 -2.40 4.82
C LEU A 124 23.14 -1.92 3.81
N LEU A 125 22.99 -2.33 2.55
CA LEU A 125 23.93 -2.02 1.47
C LEU A 125 23.37 -0.95 0.53
N ARG A 126 22.06 -1.01 0.25
CA ARG A 126 21.40 -0.13 -0.72
C ARG A 126 19.89 -0.09 -0.47
N ILE A 127 19.29 1.06 -0.72
CA ILE A 127 17.85 1.26 -0.84
C ILE A 127 17.58 1.89 -2.20
N LYS A 128 16.73 1.28 -3.02
CA LYS A 128 16.18 1.89 -4.23
C LYS A 128 14.73 2.28 -3.97
N VAL A 129 14.33 3.45 -4.45
CA VAL A 129 12.95 3.96 -4.36
C VAL A 129 12.42 4.25 -5.76
N GLU A 130 11.19 3.88 -6.03
CA GLU A 130 10.39 4.41 -7.13
C GLU A 130 9.15 5.09 -6.54
N TYR A 131 8.68 6.15 -7.18
CA TYR A 131 7.54 6.93 -6.67
C TYR A 131 6.54 7.21 -7.79
N PHE A 132 5.37 6.60 -7.68
CA PHE A 132 4.33 6.66 -8.69
C PHE A 132 3.09 7.40 -8.19
N ASP A 133 2.51 8.20 -9.08
CA ASP A 133 1.16 8.76 -8.95
C ASP A 133 0.21 7.90 -9.80
N LEU A 134 -0.60 7.08 -9.14
CA LEU A 134 -1.59 6.22 -9.77
C LEU A 134 -2.91 6.97 -9.86
N ARG A 135 -3.23 7.43 -11.05
CA ARG A 135 -4.47 8.14 -11.36
C ARG A 135 -5.49 7.17 -11.93
N LYS A 136 -6.70 7.65 -12.24
CA LYS A 136 -7.80 6.77 -12.66
C LYS A 136 -7.45 5.92 -13.89
N TYR A 137 -6.75 6.51 -14.87
CA TYR A 137 -6.44 5.88 -16.16
C TYR A 137 -4.97 5.99 -16.57
N ASP A 138 -4.13 6.64 -15.78
CA ASP A 138 -2.71 6.86 -16.07
C ASP A 138 -1.84 6.63 -14.83
N VAL A 139 -0.55 6.36 -15.08
CA VAL A 139 0.47 6.18 -14.05
C VAL A 139 1.65 7.08 -14.37
N ILE A 140 2.06 7.91 -13.42
CA ILE A 140 3.21 8.80 -13.58
C ILE A 140 4.31 8.38 -12.63
N ASN A 141 5.47 7.98 -13.18
CA ASN A 141 6.68 7.85 -12.37
C ASN A 141 7.36 9.20 -12.22
N PHE A 142 7.35 9.77 -11.02
CA PHE A 142 7.98 11.05 -10.72
C PHE A 142 9.50 10.99 -10.58
N LEU A 143 10.06 9.79 -10.42
CA LEU A 143 11.50 9.54 -10.33
C LEU A 143 12.08 8.94 -11.62
N GLY A 144 11.21 8.52 -12.55
CA GLY A 144 11.59 8.00 -13.85
C GLY A 144 12.31 9.06 -14.70
N SER A 145 13.15 8.58 -15.62
CA SER A 145 13.98 9.38 -16.54
C SER A 145 13.22 10.25 -17.55
N ASN A 146 11.92 10.47 -17.37
CA ASN A 146 11.05 11.22 -18.28
C ASN A 146 11.04 12.74 -18.00
N HIS A 147 12.09 13.30 -17.40
CA HIS A 147 12.31 14.73 -17.55
C HIS A 147 12.70 15.00 -19.00
N PRO A 148 12.05 15.96 -19.71
CA PRO A 148 12.44 16.31 -21.07
C PRO A 148 13.93 16.61 -21.05
N ARG A 149 14.68 15.86 -21.86
CA ARG A 149 16.14 15.91 -21.97
C ARG A 149 16.59 17.35 -21.94
N SER A 150 17.12 17.81 -20.81
CA SER A 150 17.90 19.03 -20.77
C SER A 150 19.06 18.81 -21.72
N THR A 151 19.17 19.65 -22.75
CA THR A 151 20.11 19.55 -23.88
C THR A 151 21.57 19.73 -23.47
N THR A 152 21.89 19.73 -22.18
CA THR A 152 23.25 19.87 -21.66
C THR A 152 23.91 18.50 -21.50
N LYS A 153 24.99 18.27 -22.27
CA LYS A 153 25.83 17.07 -22.38
C LYS A 153 26.49 16.52 -21.08
N ASN A 154 26.07 16.93 -19.88
CA ASN A 154 26.78 16.67 -18.62
C ASN A 154 26.14 15.61 -17.68
N GLN A 155 25.17 14.81 -18.12
CA GLN A 155 24.45 13.88 -17.22
C GLN A 155 25.10 12.49 -16.99
N ARG A 156 26.34 12.22 -17.43
CA ARG A 156 26.96 10.89 -17.22
C ARG A 156 27.37 10.60 -15.77
N ASN A 157 27.39 11.60 -14.88
CA ASN A 157 27.91 11.45 -13.51
C ASN A 157 26.92 11.82 -12.38
N SER A 158 25.65 12.13 -12.65
CA SER A 158 24.69 12.35 -11.56
C SER A 158 24.25 11.00 -11.00
N ARG A 159 24.57 10.73 -9.73
CA ARG A 159 24.03 9.57 -9.01
C ARG A 159 22.50 9.55 -9.17
N PRO A 160 21.88 8.38 -9.38
CA PRO A 160 20.42 8.28 -9.45
C PRO A 160 19.81 8.86 -8.18
N HIS A 161 18.89 9.82 -8.32
CA HIS A 161 18.26 10.52 -7.20
C HIS A 161 17.35 9.64 -6.33
N ASN A 162 17.28 8.35 -6.66
CA ASN A 162 16.40 7.35 -6.08
C ASN A 162 17.16 6.15 -5.51
N LEU A 163 18.49 6.24 -5.40
CA LEU A 163 19.36 5.24 -4.76
C LEU A 163 20.04 5.83 -3.52
N PHE A 164 19.91 5.12 -2.41
CA PHE A 164 20.45 5.52 -1.11
C PHE A 164 21.35 4.41 -0.54
N GLY A 165 22.42 4.79 0.13
CA GLY A 165 23.33 3.81 0.77
C GLY A 165 22.92 3.43 2.20
N ASN A 166 22.09 4.24 2.83
CA ASN A 166 21.66 4.09 4.22
C ASN A 166 20.32 4.80 4.46
N THR A 167 19.71 4.55 5.61
CA THR A 167 18.44 5.13 6.06
C THR A 167 18.53 6.63 6.35
N LEU A 168 19.71 7.16 6.72
CA LEU A 168 19.91 8.60 6.94
C LEU A 168 19.80 9.40 5.64
N ASP A 169 20.35 8.89 4.53
CA ASP A 169 20.21 9.51 3.22
C ASP A 169 18.75 9.43 2.73
N LEU A 170 18.06 8.31 2.98
CA LEU A 170 16.63 8.19 2.72
C LEU A 170 15.81 9.20 3.57
N LEU A 171 16.13 9.37 4.84
CA LEU A 171 15.47 10.34 5.73
C LEU A 171 15.55 11.76 5.17
N ARG A 172 16.75 12.18 4.73
CA ARG A 172 16.94 13.50 4.10
C ARG A 172 16.09 13.64 2.85
N TRP A 173 16.01 12.59 2.02
CA TRP A 173 15.17 12.59 0.82
C TRP A 173 13.68 12.67 1.17
N LEU A 174 13.22 11.93 2.18
CA LEU A 174 11.84 11.97 2.69
C LEU A 174 11.48 13.38 3.21
N GLN A 175 12.38 14.03 3.93
CA GLN A 175 12.15 15.36 4.49
C GLN A 175 12.25 16.51 3.47
N THR A 176 12.74 16.25 2.26
CA THR A 176 12.96 17.29 1.24
C THR A 176 12.22 16.98 -0.05
N ARG A 177 12.74 16.02 -0.82
CA ARG A 177 12.25 15.72 -2.17
C ARG A 177 10.88 15.06 -2.14
N TYR A 178 10.65 14.13 -1.25
CA TYR A 178 9.36 13.46 -1.12
C TYR A 178 8.23 14.45 -0.88
N LEU A 179 8.38 15.41 0.05
CA LEU A 179 7.36 16.43 0.31
C LEU A 179 7.01 17.25 -0.94
N GLN A 180 8.02 17.59 -1.75
CA GLN A 180 7.80 18.29 -3.02
C GLN A 180 7.04 17.43 -4.03
N LEU A 181 7.34 16.13 -4.10
CA LEU A 181 6.67 15.19 -5.00
C LEU A 181 5.23 14.91 -4.54
N PHE A 182 5.02 14.76 -3.23
CA PHE A 182 3.70 14.67 -2.62
C PHE A 182 2.86 15.91 -2.97
N GLY A 183 3.43 17.13 -2.95
CA GLY A 183 2.70 18.34 -3.38
C GLY A 183 2.19 18.30 -4.83
N LYS A 184 2.79 17.49 -5.71
CA LYS A 184 2.43 17.38 -7.14
C LYS A 184 1.48 16.22 -7.46
N GLY A 185 1.38 15.24 -6.57
CA GLY A 185 0.55 14.05 -6.78
C GLY A 185 -0.94 14.39 -6.80
N GLN A 186 -1.69 13.71 -7.66
CA GLN A 186 -3.13 13.92 -7.86
C GLN A 186 -3.96 12.66 -7.59
N GLY A 187 -3.34 11.48 -7.57
CA GLY A 187 -3.99 10.20 -7.40
C GLY A 187 -3.57 9.46 -6.15
N THR A 188 -3.60 8.13 -6.24
CA THR A 188 -3.04 7.22 -5.24
C THR A 188 -1.52 7.28 -5.29
N GLU A 189 -0.92 7.46 -4.13
CA GLU A 189 0.52 7.46 -3.97
C GLU A 189 1.03 6.02 -3.89
N ASN A 190 2.10 5.69 -4.62
CA ASN A 190 2.79 4.40 -4.47
C ASN A 190 4.31 4.62 -4.36
N LEU A 191 4.87 4.28 -3.19
CA LEU A 191 6.31 4.14 -3.00
C LEU A 191 6.67 2.66 -3.14
N ASP A 192 7.48 2.32 -4.14
CA ASP A 192 8.06 0.99 -4.26
C ASP A 192 9.53 1.03 -3.82
N LEU A 193 9.86 0.26 -2.79
CA LEU A 193 11.19 0.23 -2.18
C LEU A 193 11.82 -1.14 -2.37
N GLU A 194 13.07 -1.15 -2.80
CA GLU A 194 13.91 -2.34 -2.81
C GLU A 194 15.06 -2.14 -1.82
N PHE A 195 15.13 -3.02 -0.82
CA PHE A 195 16.20 -3.05 0.17
C PHE A 195 17.17 -4.16 -0.17
N THR A 196 18.45 -3.82 -0.30
CA THR A 196 19.54 -4.79 -0.41
C THR A 196 20.38 -4.75 0.86
N PHE A 197 20.56 -5.89 1.52
CA PHE A 197 21.31 -6.00 2.77
C PHE A 197 22.11 -7.31 2.84
N SER A 198 23.19 -7.33 3.60
CA SER A 198 23.94 -8.56 3.91
C SER A 198 23.61 -9.06 5.31
N ASP A 199 23.31 -10.34 5.46
CA ASP A 199 23.13 -10.96 6.77
C ASP A 199 24.47 -11.19 7.52
N SER A 200 24.42 -11.71 8.73
CA SER A 200 25.60 -12.02 9.56
C SER A 200 26.54 -13.06 8.94
N GLN A 201 26.05 -13.84 7.97
CA GLN A 201 26.84 -14.80 7.18
C GLN A 201 27.32 -14.19 5.86
N THR A 202 27.26 -12.86 5.71
CA THR A 202 27.65 -12.10 4.51
C THR A 202 26.85 -12.41 3.25
N ARG A 203 25.72 -13.12 3.36
CA ARG A 203 24.85 -13.39 2.20
C ARG A 203 24.02 -12.15 1.91
N VAL A 204 23.95 -11.78 0.64
CA VAL A 204 23.19 -10.62 0.18
C VAL A 204 21.75 -11.04 -0.12
N HIS A 205 20.80 -10.28 0.43
CA HIS A 205 19.38 -10.45 0.23
C HIS A 205 18.79 -9.17 -0.36
N THR A 206 17.77 -9.34 -1.20
CA THR A 206 17.00 -8.25 -1.76
C THR A 206 15.52 -8.50 -1.49
N VAL A 207 14.86 -7.51 -0.88
CA VAL A 207 13.44 -7.59 -0.50
C VAL A 207 12.72 -6.34 -0.98
N ARG A 208 11.43 -6.48 -1.31
CA ARG A 208 10.61 -5.40 -1.87
C ARG A 208 9.45 -5.05 -0.96
N LEU A 209 9.21 -3.75 -0.80
CA LEU A 209 8.09 -3.18 -0.06
C LEU A 209 7.39 -2.16 -0.94
N SER A 210 6.13 -2.40 -1.28
CA SER A 210 5.27 -1.41 -1.93
C SER A 210 4.31 -0.80 -0.91
N ILE A 211 4.36 0.52 -0.74
CA ILE A 211 3.47 1.28 0.14
C ILE A 211 2.53 2.11 -0.73
N MET A 212 1.25 1.80 -0.68
CA MET A 212 0.20 2.52 -1.40
C MET A 212 -0.64 3.35 -0.44
N HIS A 213 -0.69 4.67 -0.62
CA HIS A 213 -1.65 5.53 0.06
C HIS A 213 -2.80 5.88 -0.88
N VAL A 214 -3.95 5.31 -0.59
CA VAL A 214 -5.18 5.45 -1.36
C VAL A 214 -6.08 6.48 -0.66
N PHE A 215 -6.45 7.54 -1.36
CA PHE A 215 -7.23 8.65 -0.78
C PHE A 215 -8.67 8.63 -1.30
N LEU A 216 -9.64 8.39 -0.41
CA LEU A 216 -11.06 8.30 -0.77
C LEU A 216 -11.62 9.64 -1.27
N CYS A 217 -11.08 10.77 -0.83
CA CYS A 217 -11.50 12.09 -1.30
C CYS A 217 -11.27 12.33 -2.80
N HIS A 218 -10.43 11.50 -3.45
CA HIS A 218 -10.19 11.56 -4.90
C HIS A 218 -11.06 10.58 -5.70
N MET A 219 -11.94 9.83 -5.03
CA MET A 219 -12.77 8.80 -5.67
C MET A 219 -14.22 9.24 -5.81
N ASP A 220 -14.74 9.12 -7.03
CA ASP A 220 -16.18 9.14 -7.28
C ASP A 220 -16.85 7.82 -6.82
N SER A 221 -18.19 7.82 -6.78
CA SER A 221 -18.98 6.66 -6.34
C SER A 221 -18.71 5.40 -7.20
N ASP A 222 -18.51 5.58 -8.51
CA ASP A 222 -18.20 4.50 -9.45
C ASP A 222 -16.85 3.85 -9.13
N THR A 223 -15.85 4.66 -8.81
CA THR A 223 -14.49 4.22 -8.44
C THR A 223 -14.52 3.43 -7.13
N LYS A 224 -15.26 3.92 -6.12
CA LYS A 224 -15.45 3.21 -4.85
C LYS A 224 -16.16 1.87 -5.05
N THR A 225 -17.19 1.84 -5.89
CA THR A 225 -17.92 0.61 -6.24
C THR A 225 -17.02 -0.39 -6.98
N CYS A 226 -16.21 0.09 -7.93
CA CYS A 226 -15.25 -0.74 -8.64
C CYS A 226 -14.21 -1.36 -7.70
N LEU A 227 -13.69 -0.57 -6.76
CA LEU A 227 -12.74 -1.03 -5.76
C LEU A 227 -13.37 -2.06 -4.81
N ARG A 228 -14.61 -1.83 -4.35
CA ARG A 228 -15.37 -2.78 -3.53
C ARG A 228 -15.54 -4.13 -4.23
N ASN A 229 -15.97 -4.10 -5.50
CA ASN A 229 -16.10 -5.30 -6.32
C ASN A 229 -14.75 -6.00 -6.53
N CYS A 230 -13.66 -5.24 -6.65
CA CYS A 230 -12.31 -5.78 -6.74
C CYS A 230 -11.91 -6.53 -5.46
N PHE A 231 -12.27 -6.01 -4.29
CA PHE A 231 -11.99 -6.66 -3.02
C PHE A 231 -12.82 -7.92 -2.78
N GLU A 232 -14.12 -7.88 -3.07
CA GLU A 232 -14.98 -9.07 -2.97
C GLU A 232 -14.51 -10.20 -3.89
N ASN A 233 -13.89 -9.83 -5.01
CA ASN A 233 -13.37 -10.75 -6.01
C ASN A 233 -11.83 -10.76 -6.05
N ILE A 234 -11.16 -10.53 -4.92
CA ILE A 234 -9.69 -10.38 -4.84
C ILE A 234 -8.91 -11.55 -5.45
N ARG A 235 -9.50 -12.76 -5.41
CA ARG A 235 -8.93 -14.00 -5.96
C ARG A 235 -9.24 -14.22 -7.44
N SER A 236 -10.13 -13.43 -8.01
CA SER A 236 -10.49 -13.48 -9.43
C SER A 236 -9.53 -12.63 -10.25
N ALA A 237 -8.87 -13.24 -11.22
CA ALA A 237 -8.07 -12.52 -12.20
C ALA A 237 -8.93 -11.77 -13.25
N LYS A 238 -10.26 -11.85 -13.18
CA LYS A 238 -11.13 -11.23 -14.19
C LYS A 238 -11.09 -9.71 -14.07
N ARG A 239 -10.57 -9.07 -15.12
CA ARG A 239 -10.66 -7.62 -15.30
C ARG A 239 -12.13 -7.23 -15.47
N GLY A 240 -12.63 -6.37 -14.61
CA GLY A 240 -13.96 -5.79 -14.78
C GLY A 240 -14.01 -4.90 -16.03
N ARG A 241 -15.19 -4.73 -16.63
CA ARG A 241 -15.38 -3.86 -17.82
C ARG A 241 -15.03 -2.38 -17.58
N LYS A 242 -14.94 -1.94 -16.32
CA LYS A 242 -14.56 -0.57 -15.89
C LYS A 242 -13.34 -0.61 -14.97
N SER A 243 -12.26 -1.28 -15.38
CA SER A 243 -11.05 -1.36 -14.57
C SER A 243 -10.35 -0.01 -14.49
N ILE A 244 -9.90 0.35 -13.29
CA ILE A 244 -9.05 1.53 -13.03
C ILE A 244 -7.63 1.07 -12.71
N MET A 245 -6.63 1.93 -12.90
CA MET A 245 -5.22 1.59 -12.66
C MET A 245 -5.01 1.00 -11.27
N LEU A 246 -5.63 1.59 -10.24
CA LEU A 246 -5.57 1.06 -8.88
C LEU A 246 -6.01 -0.41 -8.80
N THR A 247 -7.17 -0.75 -9.38
CA THR A 247 -7.66 -2.14 -9.35
C THR A 247 -6.81 -3.09 -10.17
N ASP A 248 -6.17 -2.61 -11.25
CA ASP A 248 -5.23 -3.41 -12.02
C ASP A 248 -3.96 -3.71 -11.20
N CYS A 249 -3.37 -2.70 -10.54
CA CYS A 249 -2.24 -2.89 -9.62
C CYS A 249 -2.59 -3.83 -8.46
N LEU A 250 -3.78 -3.69 -7.88
CA LEU A 250 -4.26 -4.55 -6.80
C LEU A 250 -4.36 -6.01 -7.24
N ARG A 251 -4.95 -6.29 -8.40
CA ARG A 251 -5.06 -7.66 -8.91
C ARG A 251 -3.71 -8.28 -9.22
N GLU A 252 -2.70 -7.49 -9.54
CA GLU A 252 -1.34 -8.00 -9.71
C GLU A 252 -0.70 -8.37 -8.37
N ILE A 253 -0.76 -7.47 -7.38
CA ILE A 253 -0.20 -7.69 -6.04
C ILE A 253 -0.89 -8.85 -5.32
N LEU A 254 -2.20 -8.96 -5.50
CA LEU A 254 -3.08 -9.90 -4.77
C LEU A 254 -3.43 -11.14 -5.59
N GLY A 255 -3.03 -11.16 -6.86
CA GLY A 255 -3.35 -12.24 -7.79
C GLY A 255 -2.61 -13.53 -7.46
N PRO A 256 -3.09 -14.66 -7.99
CA PRO A 256 -2.57 -16.00 -7.66
C PRO A 256 -1.10 -16.22 -8.06
N LYS A 257 -0.55 -15.36 -8.93
CA LYS A 257 0.85 -15.42 -9.37
C LYS A 257 1.82 -14.70 -8.42
N ALA A 258 1.34 -13.76 -7.60
CA ALA A 258 2.19 -12.95 -6.73
C ALA A 258 2.15 -13.48 -5.28
N ASN A 259 3.31 -13.82 -4.73
CA ASN A 259 3.47 -14.28 -3.35
C ASN A 259 3.75 -13.12 -2.38
N TRP A 260 2.98 -12.03 -2.48
CA TRP A 260 3.19 -10.87 -1.59
C TRP A 260 2.38 -11.01 -0.31
N PHE A 261 3.01 -10.61 0.79
CA PHE A 261 2.38 -10.44 2.09
C PHE A 261 1.74 -9.06 2.16
N THR A 262 0.43 -8.97 2.40
CA THR A 262 -0.30 -7.71 2.20
C THR A 262 -1.12 -7.27 3.41
N TRP A 263 -0.88 -6.04 3.85
CA TRP A 263 -1.65 -5.36 4.90
C TRP A 263 -2.58 -4.34 4.28
N PHE A 264 -3.88 -4.51 4.49
CA PHE A 264 -4.90 -3.51 4.20
C PHE A 264 -5.18 -2.74 5.48
N VAL A 265 -4.93 -1.43 5.47
CA VAL A 265 -5.14 -0.55 6.61
C VAL A 265 -6.18 0.49 6.24
N PHE A 266 -7.34 0.47 6.90
CA PHE A 266 -8.42 1.42 6.66
C PHE A 266 -8.47 2.44 7.79
N HIS A 267 -8.21 3.71 7.47
CA HIS A 267 -8.26 4.82 8.42
C HIS A 267 -9.68 5.41 8.46
N VAL A 268 -10.38 5.19 9.57
CA VAL A 268 -11.77 5.59 9.76
C VAL A 268 -11.84 6.82 10.67
N PRO A 269 -12.28 7.99 10.18
CA PRO A 269 -12.31 9.20 10.97
C PRO A 269 -13.50 9.23 11.93
N ILE A 270 -13.28 9.48 13.22
CA ILE A 270 -14.36 9.77 14.18
C ILE A 270 -14.62 11.29 14.18
N ALA A 271 -15.51 11.77 13.30
CA ALA A 271 -15.91 13.18 13.27
C ALA A 271 -17.39 13.39 12.95
N LYS A 272 -18.04 14.37 13.60
CA LYS A 272 -19.49 14.62 13.44
C LYS A 272 -19.75 15.10 12.01
N GLY A 273 -20.79 14.55 11.38
CA GLY A 273 -21.14 14.88 9.99
C GLY A 273 -20.33 14.17 8.90
N ARG A 274 -19.47 13.20 9.26
CA ARG A 274 -18.70 12.37 8.29
C ARG A 274 -19.28 10.97 8.08
N GLY A 275 -20.56 10.74 8.38
CA GLY A 275 -21.20 9.42 8.30
C GLY A 275 -20.95 8.68 6.98
N ILE A 276 -21.14 9.37 5.84
CA ILE A 276 -20.93 8.77 4.51
C ILE A 276 -19.48 8.27 4.31
N ILE A 277 -18.48 9.04 4.78
CA ILE A 277 -17.07 8.66 4.63
C ILE A 277 -16.73 7.47 5.54
N ILE A 278 -17.30 7.45 6.75
CA ILE A 278 -17.17 6.32 7.68
C ILE A 278 -17.77 5.06 7.04
N ASP A 279 -18.98 5.15 6.51
CA ASP A 279 -19.66 4.04 5.85
C ASP A 279 -18.88 3.55 4.62
N ASP A 280 -18.35 4.46 3.80
CA ASP A 280 -17.52 4.09 2.65
C ASP A 280 -16.26 3.32 3.07
N GLN A 281 -15.56 3.78 4.12
CA GLN A 281 -14.36 3.10 4.62
C GLN A 281 -14.69 1.72 5.21
N LEU A 282 -15.74 1.63 6.03
CA LEU A 282 -16.16 0.37 6.64
C LEU A 282 -16.66 -0.63 5.61
N ASN A 283 -17.39 -0.17 4.59
CA ASN A 283 -17.82 -1.03 3.48
C ASN A 283 -16.62 -1.56 2.69
N LEU A 284 -15.63 -0.72 2.37
CA LEU A 284 -14.41 -1.17 1.70
C LEU A 284 -13.62 -2.17 2.56
N ALA A 285 -13.47 -1.91 3.85
CA ALA A 285 -12.81 -2.79 4.80
C ALA A 285 -13.53 -4.15 4.91
N SER A 286 -14.86 -4.11 5.02
CA SER A 286 -15.71 -5.31 5.09
C SER A 286 -15.60 -6.14 3.82
N SER A 287 -15.65 -5.51 2.64
CA SER A 287 -15.48 -6.18 1.35
C SER A 287 -14.08 -6.79 1.20
N ALA A 288 -13.02 -6.11 1.64
CA ALA A 288 -11.67 -6.67 1.67
C ALA A 288 -11.58 -7.88 2.60
N TYR A 289 -12.10 -7.77 3.83
CA TYR A 289 -12.07 -8.86 4.79
C TYR A 289 -12.88 -10.08 4.33
N ALA A 290 -14.06 -9.85 3.74
CA ALA A 290 -14.90 -10.89 3.16
C ALA A 290 -14.21 -11.59 1.98
N GLY A 291 -13.64 -10.83 1.05
CA GLY A 291 -12.92 -11.38 -0.11
C GLY A 291 -11.69 -12.20 0.26
N ILE A 292 -10.91 -11.76 1.26
CA ILE A 292 -9.76 -12.52 1.76
C ILE A 292 -10.21 -13.82 2.43
N ASN A 293 -11.35 -13.81 3.14
CA ASN A 293 -11.87 -14.98 3.87
C ASN A 293 -12.79 -15.89 3.03
N ALA A 294 -13.16 -15.49 1.82
CA ALA A 294 -13.97 -16.31 0.94
C ALA A 294 -13.28 -17.66 0.67
N LYS A 295 -14.04 -18.76 0.75
CA LYS A 295 -13.54 -20.10 0.37
C LYS A 295 -13.20 -20.09 -1.11
N GLU A 296 -12.13 -20.78 -1.50
CA GLU A 296 -11.78 -20.95 -2.91
C GLU A 296 -12.95 -21.64 -3.61
N SER A 297 -13.71 -20.89 -4.41
CA SER A 297 -14.53 -21.50 -5.45
C SER A 297 -13.56 -22.04 -6.49
N SER A 298 -13.43 -23.36 -6.53
CA SER A 298 -12.72 -24.08 -7.58
C SER A 298 -13.14 -23.57 -8.98
N ASP A 299 -12.15 -23.46 -9.86
CA ASP A 299 -12.26 -23.28 -11.31
C ASP A 299 -12.75 -21.92 -11.84
N VAL A 300 -11.79 -21.05 -12.16
CA VAL A 300 -11.77 -20.42 -13.49
C VAL A 300 -10.30 -20.31 -13.96
N ARG A 301 -9.90 -21.11 -14.95
CA ARG A 301 -8.68 -20.84 -15.73
C ARG A 301 -8.83 -19.46 -16.36
N ALA A 302 -7.94 -18.54 -15.99
CA ALA A 302 -7.87 -17.23 -16.62
C ALA A 302 -7.52 -17.42 -18.11
N PRO A 303 -8.21 -16.76 -19.06
CA PRO A 303 -7.73 -16.68 -20.43
C PRO A 303 -6.34 -16.03 -20.43
N ASP A 304 -5.40 -16.69 -21.10
CA ASP A 304 -4.10 -16.12 -21.42
C ASP A 304 -4.34 -14.87 -22.27
N ASP A 305 -4.20 -13.68 -21.69
CA ASP A 305 -3.99 -12.43 -22.42
C ASP A 305 -3.68 -11.30 -21.44
N PHE A 306 -2.42 -11.26 -20.98
CA PHE A 306 -1.63 -10.04 -20.79
C PHE A 306 -0.22 -10.46 -20.37
N ASP A 307 0.75 -10.25 -21.26
CA ASP A 307 2.14 -10.55 -20.97
C ASP A 307 2.72 -9.48 -20.02
N LEU A 308 2.93 -9.91 -18.78
CA LEU A 308 3.50 -9.17 -17.66
C LEU A 308 4.92 -8.62 -17.97
N SER A 309 5.60 -9.19 -18.98
CA SER A 309 6.87 -8.66 -19.48
C SER A 309 6.74 -7.20 -19.92
N SER A 310 5.59 -6.75 -20.41
CA SER A 310 5.40 -5.38 -20.89
C SER A 310 5.21 -4.37 -19.76
N LEU A 311 4.33 -4.62 -18.77
CA LEU A 311 4.08 -3.62 -17.72
C LEU A 311 5.19 -3.59 -16.66
N LEU A 312 5.79 -4.74 -16.34
CA LEU A 312 7.00 -4.79 -15.51
C LEU A 312 8.25 -4.34 -16.26
N SER A 313 8.34 -4.37 -17.59
CA SER A 313 9.41 -3.67 -18.34
C SER A 313 9.17 -2.16 -18.45
N PHE A 314 7.92 -1.69 -18.42
CA PHE A 314 7.60 -0.28 -18.23
C PHE A 314 8.00 0.25 -16.84
N LEU A 315 7.98 -0.61 -15.81
CA LEU A 315 8.36 -0.26 -14.43
C LEU A 315 9.82 -0.61 -14.09
N ASN A 316 10.42 -1.62 -14.73
CA ASN A 316 11.86 -1.87 -14.73
C ASN A 316 12.50 -1.05 -15.85
N VAL A 317 12.84 0.20 -15.55
CA VAL A 317 13.88 0.88 -16.32
C VAL A 317 15.19 0.13 -16.06
N SER A 318 15.48 -0.85 -16.91
CA SER A 318 16.75 -1.55 -16.95
C SER A 318 17.85 -0.55 -17.30
N ASN A 319 18.74 -0.32 -16.35
CA ASN A 319 20.13 0.02 -16.65
C ASN A 319 20.71 -1.17 -17.42
N ASP A 320 20.83 -1.06 -18.74
CA ASP A 320 21.96 -1.66 -19.45
C ASP A 320 22.29 -0.79 -20.66
N SER A 321 23.47 -0.18 -20.57
CA SER A 321 24.12 0.45 -21.70
C SER A 321 24.92 -0.63 -22.41
N GLN A 322 24.86 -0.61 -23.74
CA GLN A 322 25.67 -1.37 -24.70
C GLN A 322 25.20 -2.80 -25.00
N LEU A 323 24.56 -2.94 -26.17
CA LEU A 323 25.00 -3.90 -27.17
C LEU A 323 24.64 -3.34 -28.55
N THR A 324 25.68 -2.99 -29.30
CA THR A 324 25.67 -2.70 -30.73
C THR A 324 25.05 -3.85 -31.50
N VAL A 325 24.02 -3.59 -32.31
CA VAL A 325 23.64 -4.47 -33.41
C VAL A 325 23.91 -3.72 -34.70
N ASN A 326 25.01 -4.10 -35.35
CA ASN A 326 25.33 -3.72 -36.72
C ASN A 326 24.16 -4.10 -37.63
N SER A 327 23.67 -3.12 -38.38
CA SER A 327 22.84 -3.34 -39.56
C SER A 327 23.69 -4.04 -40.63
N GLN A 328 23.45 -5.34 -40.85
CA GLN A 328 23.73 -5.95 -42.14
C GLN A 328 22.41 -6.03 -42.91
N LEU A 329 22.27 -5.07 -43.83
CA LEU A 329 21.43 -5.15 -45.01
C LEU A 329 21.86 -6.37 -45.82
N GLY A 330 21.04 -7.43 -45.81
CA GLY A 330 21.06 -8.50 -46.81
C GLY A 330 19.85 -8.32 -47.71
N ALA A 331 20.07 -7.79 -48.90
CA ALA A 331 19.08 -7.67 -49.95
C ALA A 331 18.57 -9.05 -50.38
N SER A 332 17.26 -9.16 -50.62
CA SER A 332 16.73 -10.09 -51.61
C SER A 332 15.64 -9.39 -52.41
N VAL A 333 16.02 -9.09 -53.64
CA VAL A 333 15.21 -8.70 -54.80
C VAL A 333 14.13 -9.75 -55.08
N LEU A 334 13.00 -9.30 -55.66
CA LEU A 334 12.04 -9.94 -56.59
C LEU A 334 10.69 -9.19 -56.41
N ASN A 335 10.11 -8.43 -57.33
CA ASN A 335 10.25 -8.20 -58.77
C ASN A 335 10.09 -6.71 -59.08
#